data_AF-A0A9P4LSP8-F1
#
_entry.id   AF-A0A9P4LSP8-F1
#
_cell.length_a   1.000
_cell.length_b   1.000
_cell.length_c   1.000
_cell.angle_alpha   90.00
_cell.angle_beta   90.00
_cell.angle_gamma   90.00
#
_symmetry.space_group_name_H-M   'P 1'
#
loop_
_entity.id
_entity.type
_entity.pdbx_description
1 polymer ?
#
loop_
_entity_poly.entity_id
_entity_poly.type
_entity_poly.pdbx_seq_one_letter_code
_entity_poly.pdbx_strand_id
1 'polypeptide(L)'
;MAPPQAPPQSPPQPRAAFLSVHPLEPVLVFSSSAEARSYTGFNPLGRIYPRHTDWVFLPLPENLMRVQTTRKGDIAFVFKTKQQAESWHREIGSVGRHYAEQGAAELKLRTVYVGDRLIM
;
A
#
# COMPACT_ATOMS: atom_id res chain seq x y z
N MET A 1 -27.68 -19.30 -15.40
CA MET A 1 -26.75 -18.22 -15.79
C MET A 1 -26.68 -17.24 -14.63
N ALA A 2 -25.54 -17.16 -13.95
CA ALA A 2 -25.33 -16.10 -12.96
C ALA A 2 -25.12 -14.76 -13.69
N PRO A 3 -25.65 -13.63 -13.18
CA PRO A 3 -25.42 -12.33 -13.78
C PRO A 3 -23.93 -11.97 -13.76
N PRO A 4 -23.43 -11.21 -14.75
CA PRO A 4 -22.06 -10.70 -14.73
C PRO A 4 -21.86 -9.82 -13.49
N GLN A 5 -20.88 -10.16 -12.66
CA GLN A 5 -20.50 -9.32 -11.52
C GLN A 5 -19.99 -7.97 -12.04
N ALA A 6 -20.56 -6.87 -11.53
CA ALA A 6 -20.05 -5.54 -11.78
C ALA A 6 -18.57 -5.46 -11.33
N PRO A 7 -17.72 -4.70 -12.04
CA PRO A 7 -16.32 -4.53 -11.63
C PRO A 7 -16.27 -3.95 -10.20
N PRO A 8 -15.27 -4.34 -9.40
CA PRO A 8 -15.13 -3.85 -8.03
C PRO A 8 -15.03 -2.32 -8.03
N GLN A 9 -15.78 -1.66 -7.15
CA GLN A 9 -15.83 -0.19 -7.07
C GLN A 9 -14.64 0.43 -6.32
N SER A 10 -13.84 -0.40 -5.64
CA SER A 10 -12.63 0.02 -4.92
C SER A 10 -11.50 -1.01 -5.09
N PRO A 11 -10.24 -0.57 -5.02
CA PRO A 11 -9.11 -1.49 -5.08
C PRO A 11 -9.13 -2.43 -3.86
N PRO A 12 -8.73 -3.70 -4.03
CA PRO A 12 -8.56 -4.62 -2.91
C PRO A 12 -7.49 -4.06 -1.96
N GLN A 13 -7.66 -4.34 -0.66
CA GLN A 13 -6.74 -3.83 0.36
C GLN A 13 -5.62 -4.86 0.61
N PRO A 14 -4.35 -4.43 0.63
CA PRO A 14 -3.25 -5.31 0.98
C PRO A 14 -3.30 -5.68 2.46
N ARG A 15 -3.07 -6.96 2.75
CA ARG A 15 -3.02 -7.51 4.10
C ARG A 15 -1.72 -7.19 4.82
N ALA A 16 -0.63 -7.08 4.07
CA ALA A 16 0.65 -6.67 4.59
C ALA A 16 1.41 -5.85 3.54
N ALA A 17 2.47 -5.21 3.99
CA ALA A 17 3.45 -4.60 3.12
C ALA A 17 4.84 -4.84 3.70
N PHE A 18 5.88 -4.59 2.91
CA PHE A 18 7.26 -4.50 3.39
C PHE A 18 8.13 -3.77 2.34
N LEU A 19 9.40 -3.56 2.66
CA LEU A 19 10.39 -3.02 1.73
C LEU A 19 11.33 -4.17 1.32
N SER A 20 11.27 -4.58 0.05
CA SER A 20 12.30 -5.42 -0.56
C SER A 20 13.61 -4.63 -0.60
N VAL A 21 14.75 -5.29 -0.39
CA VAL A 21 16.07 -4.65 -0.42
C VAL A 21 16.87 -4.96 -1.69
N HIS A 22 16.42 -5.93 -2.50
CA HIS A 22 17.09 -6.32 -3.76
C HIS A 22 16.07 -6.76 -4.83
N PRO A 23 15.63 -5.85 -5.72
CA PRO A 23 15.85 -4.39 -5.70
C PRO A 23 15.12 -3.70 -4.52
N LEU A 24 15.50 -2.45 -4.24
CA LEU A 24 14.92 -1.64 -3.17
C LEU A 24 13.53 -1.12 -3.56
N GLU A 25 12.46 -1.80 -3.14
CA GLU A 25 11.10 -1.57 -3.64
C GLU A 25 10.04 -1.84 -2.57
N PRO A 26 8.99 -1.00 -2.46
CA PRO A 26 7.81 -1.35 -1.66
C PRO A 26 7.09 -2.55 -2.26
N VAL A 27 6.69 -3.46 -1.39
CA VAL A 27 5.91 -4.64 -1.76
C VAL A 27 4.60 -4.64 -0.99
N LEU A 28 3.49 -4.80 -1.71
CA LEU A 28 2.16 -4.99 -1.17
C LEU A 28 1.78 -6.48 -1.27
N VAL A 29 1.29 -7.06 -0.19
CA VAL A 29 0.89 -8.46 -0.11
C VAL A 29 -0.63 -8.54 -0.01
N PHE A 30 -1.25 -9.23 -0.95
CA PHE A 30 -2.71 -9.41 -1.02
C PHE A 30 -3.13 -10.80 -0.52
N SER A 31 -4.43 -11.00 -0.32
CA SER A 31 -4.96 -12.30 0.15
C SER A 31 -4.87 -13.39 -0.90
N SER A 32 -4.84 -13.00 -2.18
CA SER A 32 -4.80 -13.92 -3.31
C SER A 32 -4.16 -13.28 -4.54
N SER A 33 -3.73 -14.12 -5.49
CA SER A 33 -3.24 -13.66 -6.79
C SER A 33 -4.33 -12.99 -7.64
N ALA A 34 -5.60 -13.32 -7.41
CA ALA A 34 -6.73 -12.64 -8.05
C ALA A 34 -6.86 -11.19 -7.57
N GLU A 35 -6.73 -10.95 -6.26
CA GLU A 35 -6.70 -9.59 -5.68
C GLU A 35 -5.51 -8.79 -6.16
N ALA A 36 -4.30 -9.38 -6.16
CA ALA A 36 -3.10 -8.71 -6.66
C ALA A 36 -3.27 -8.27 -8.13
N ARG A 37 -3.81 -9.14 -9.00
CA ARG A 37 -4.12 -8.80 -10.39
C ARG A 37 -5.20 -7.72 -10.49
N SER A 38 -6.26 -7.83 -9.69
CA SER A 38 -7.30 -6.81 -9.66
C SER A 38 -6.72 -5.44 -9.28
N TYR A 39 -5.85 -5.38 -8.26
CA TYR A 39 -5.14 -4.17 -7.87
C TYR A 39 -4.29 -3.58 -9.01
N THR A 40 -3.57 -4.39 -9.78
CA THR A 40 -2.80 -3.86 -10.92
C THR A 40 -3.66 -3.21 -12.01
N GLY A 41 -4.96 -3.53 -12.08
CA GLY A 41 -5.93 -2.80 -12.90
C GLY A 41 -6.23 -1.38 -12.39
N PHE A 42 -6.12 -1.15 -11.08
CA PHE A 42 -6.23 0.19 -10.47
C PHE A 42 -4.88 0.92 -10.43
N ASN A 43 -3.77 0.19 -10.37
CA ASN A 43 -2.43 0.74 -10.28
C ASN A 43 -1.50 0.13 -11.35
N PRO A 44 -1.30 0.80 -12.49
CA PRO A 44 -0.48 0.29 -13.59
C PRO A 44 1.03 0.27 -13.29
N LEU A 45 1.48 0.93 -12.21
CA LEU A 45 2.89 0.88 -11.79
C LEU A 45 3.23 -0.40 -11.02
N GLY A 46 2.22 -1.12 -10.53
CA GLY A 46 2.39 -2.37 -9.81
C GLY A 46 2.81 -3.51 -10.73
N ARG A 47 3.84 -4.25 -10.33
CA ARG A 47 4.34 -5.44 -11.03
C ARG A 47 4.17 -6.68 -10.18
N ILE A 48 3.77 -7.79 -10.79
CA ILE A 48 3.67 -9.10 -10.14
C ILE A 48 4.75 -9.99 -10.74
N TYR A 49 5.52 -10.67 -9.88
CA TYR A 49 6.53 -11.64 -10.31
C TYR A 49 5.99 -13.07 -10.23
N PRO A 50 6.41 -13.99 -11.13
CA PRO A 50 5.91 -15.36 -11.17
C PRO A 50 6.09 -16.16 -9.86
N ARG A 51 7.12 -15.87 -9.07
CA ARG A 51 7.36 -16.55 -7.78
C ARG A 51 6.42 -16.10 -6.65
N HIS A 52 5.85 -14.90 -6.76
CA HIS A 52 5.07 -14.26 -5.71
C HIS A 52 3.82 -13.64 -6.33
N THR A 53 2.89 -14.49 -6.74
CA THR A 53 1.74 -14.07 -7.56
C THR A 53 0.69 -13.25 -6.80
N ASP A 54 0.76 -13.26 -5.48
CA ASP A 54 -0.02 -12.50 -4.52
C ASP A 54 0.66 -11.19 -4.08
N TRP A 55 1.88 -10.92 -4.57
CA TRP A 55 2.66 -9.72 -4.23
C TRP A 55 2.69 -8.74 -5.39
N VAL A 56 2.55 -7.45 -5.07
CA VAL A 56 2.68 -6.35 -6.02
C VAL A 56 3.86 -5.48 -5.62
N PHE A 57 4.84 -5.39 -6.49
CA PHE A 57 6.05 -4.61 -6.35
C PHE A 57 5.81 -3.24 -6.98
N LEU A 58 6.07 -2.18 -6.22
CA LEU A 58 5.89 -0.81 -6.65
C LEU A 58 7.26 -0.14 -6.84
N PRO A 59 7.35 0.90 -7.69
CA PRO A 59 8.53 1.75 -7.72
C PRO A 59 8.81 2.34 -6.33
N LEU A 60 10.09 2.50 -5.98
CA LEU A 60 10.47 3.21 -4.77
C LEU A 60 9.99 4.66 -4.86
N PRO A 61 9.14 5.13 -3.94
CA PRO A 61 8.67 6.50 -4.00
C PRO A 61 9.77 7.47 -3.62
N GLU A 62 9.78 8.61 -4.29
CA GLU A 62 10.72 9.67 -3.99
C GLU A 62 10.58 10.13 -2.54
N ASN A 63 11.70 10.47 -1.91
CA ASN A 63 11.73 11.05 -0.56
C ASN A 63 11.13 10.16 0.55
N LEU A 64 11.06 8.84 0.32
CA LEU A 64 10.84 7.87 1.39
C LEU A 64 12.02 7.93 2.37
N MET A 65 11.72 8.22 3.63
CA MET A 65 12.74 8.41 4.66
C MET A 65 12.97 7.15 5.46
N ARG A 66 11.91 6.43 5.80
CA ARG A 66 12.01 5.15 6.50
C ARG A 66 10.76 4.30 6.29
N VAL A 67 10.95 2.99 6.44
CA VAL A 67 9.88 2.01 6.54
C VAL A 67 10.02 1.31 7.88
N GLN A 68 8.93 1.20 8.64
CA GLN A 68 8.96 0.56 9.94
C GLN A 68 7.66 -0.18 10.24
N THR A 69 7.75 -1.28 10.97
CA THR A 69 6.58 -1.98 11.50
C THR A 69 6.02 -1.18 12.68
N THR A 70 4.70 -1.00 12.75
CA THR A 70 4.07 -0.38 13.93
C THR A 70 3.72 -1.43 14.98
N ARG A 71 3.38 -0.98 16.19
CA ARG A 71 2.89 -1.85 17.27
C ARG A 71 1.61 -2.63 16.91
N LYS A 72 0.90 -2.22 15.85
CA LYS A 72 -0.33 -2.89 15.39
C LYS A 72 -0.08 -3.85 14.23
N GLY A 73 1.18 -4.10 13.84
CA GLY A 73 1.53 -5.04 12.77
C GLY A 73 1.44 -4.49 11.34
N ASP A 74 0.82 -3.31 11.13
CA ASP A 74 0.88 -2.61 9.86
C ASP A 74 2.27 -1.99 9.63
N ILE A 75 2.58 -1.67 8.37
CA ILE A 75 3.84 -1.02 7.98
C ILE A 75 3.60 0.47 7.76
N ALA A 76 4.45 1.28 8.36
CA ALA A 76 4.51 2.72 8.20
C ALA A 76 5.61 3.12 7.21
N PHE A 77 5.20 3.70 6.08
CA PHE A 77 6.06 4.37 5.12
C PHE A 77 6.09 5.86 5.46
N VAL A 78 7.24 6.36 5.92
CA VAL A 78 7.40 7.73 6.42
C VAL A 78 8.13 8.57 5.38
N PHE A 79 7.54 9.72 5.05
CA PHE A 79 8.01 10.65 4.04
C PHE A 79 8.57 11.92 4.67
N LYS A 80 9.32 12.69 3.88
CA LYS A 80 9.88 13.98 4.33
C LYS A 80 8.79 15.02 4.58
N THR A 81 7.72 15.05 3.77
CA THR A 81 6.61 16.00 3.91
C THR A 81 5.22 15.33 3.85
N LYS A 82 4.18 16.04 4.32
CA LYS A 82 2.78 15.57 4.26
C LYS A 82 2.33 15.39 2.81
N GLN A 83 2.65 16.35 1.96
CA GLN A 83 2.29 16.35 0.55
C GLN A 83 2.88 15.15 -0.21
N GLN A 84 4.10 14.71 0.16
CA GLN A 84 4.71 13.51 -0.42
C GLN A 84 3.99 12.24 0.02
N ALA A 85 3.64 12.12 1.31
CA ALA A 85 2.84 11.01 1.80
C ALA A 85 1.46 10.96 1.11
N GLU A 86 0.81 12.10 0.90
CA GLU A 86 -0.46 12.21 0.19
C GLU A 86 -0.34 11.88 -1.31
N SER A 87 0.74 12.32 -1.96
CA SER A 87 1.01 11.96 -3.35
C SER A 87 1.15 10.46 -3.49
N TRP A 88 2.04 9.86 -2.69
CA TRP A 88 2.28 8.44 -2.76
C TRP A 88 1.04 7.62 -2.40
N HIS A 89 0.28 8.02 -1.37
CA HIS A 89 -0.97 7.37 -1.02
C HIS A 89 -1.95 7.35 -2.20
N ARG A 90 -2.06 8.45 -2.95
CA ARG A 90 -2.89 8.50 -4.16
C ARG A 90 -2.32 7.65 -5.30
N GLU A 91 -1.00 7.68 -5.49
CA GLU A 91 -0.30 6.86 -6.49
C GLU A 91 -0.51 5.36 -6.26
N ILE A 92 -0.62 4.92 -5.00
CA ILE A 92 -0.95 3.53 -4.66
C ILE A 92 -2.46 3.22 -4.70
N GLY A 93 -3.28 4.08 -5.30
CA GLY A 93 -4.71 3.88 -5.41
C GLY A 93 -5.46 4.10 -4.09
N SER A 94 -4.89 4.89 -3.17
CA SER A 94 -5.45 5.16 -1.84
C SER A 94 -5.68 3.91 -0.99
N VAL A 95 -4.85 2.88 -1.19
CA VAL A 95 -4.85 1.70 -0.31
C VAL A 95 -4.10 1.97 0.98
N GLY A 96 -4.56 1.36 2.07
CA GLY A 96 -4.04 1.63 3.40
C GLY A 96 -4.66 2.89 4.02
N ARG A 97 -3.86 3.63 4.80
CA ARG A 97 -4.32 4.79 5.55
C ARG A 97 -3.31 5.92 5.54
N HIS A 98 -3.81 7.13 5.34
CA HIS A 98 -3.08 8.38 5.53
C HIS A 98 -3.93 9.32 6.39
N TYR A 99 -3.33 9.99 7.37
CA TYR A 99 -4.06 10.90 8.25
C TYR A 99 -4.03 12.32 7.67
N ALA A 100 -5.20 12.89 7.40
CA ALA A 100 -5.33 14.22 6.78
C ALA A 100 -5.55 15.36 7.78
N GLU A 101 -6.02 15.08 9.00
CA GLU A 101 -6.60 16.07 9.92
C GLU A 101 -5.61 16.94 10.71
N GLN A 102 -6.00 18.21 10.91
CA GLN A 102 -5.34 19.15 11.84
C GLN A 102 -5.54 18.69 13.28
N GLY A 103 -4.57 17.96 13.82
CA GLY A 103 -4.62 17.40 15.18
C GLY A 103 -3.87 16.08 15.29
N ALA A 104 -3.64 15.41 14.16
CA ALA A 104 -2.69 14.30 14.11
C ALA A 104 -1.26 14.83 14.32
N ALA A 105 -0.47 14.09 15.10
CA ALA A 105 0.96 14.38 15.26
C ALA A 105 1.64 14.51 13.88
N GLU A 106 2.58 15.43 13.74
CA GLU A 106 3.27 15.75 12.47
C GLU A 106 3.78 14.50 11.75
N LEU A 107 4.34 13.54 12.50
CA LEU A 107 4.79 12.26 11.97
C LEU A 107 3.66 11.48 11.28
N LYS A 108 2.45 11.43 11.85
CA LYS A 108 1.30 10.71 11.28
C LYS A 108 0.84 11.33 9.96
N LEU A 109 0.90 12.66 9.83
CA LEU A 109 0.57 13.38 8.61
C LEU A 109 1.54 13.09 7.45
N ARG A 110 2.76 12.66 7.79
CA ARG A 110 3.82 12.30 6.84
C ARG A 110 3.96 10.80 6.64
N THR A 111 3.03 10.01 7.15
CA THR A 111 3.13 8.55 7.15
C THR A 111 1.93 7.93 6.45
N VAL A 112 2.21 6.99 5.56
CA VAL A 112 1.20 6.09 4.98
C VAL A 112 1.34 4.73 5.66
N TYR A 113 0.23 4.23 6.19
CA TYR A 113 0.15 2.96 6.90
C TYR A 113 -0.52 1.90 6.03
N VAL A 114 0.13 0.77 5.80
CA VAL A 114 -0.35 -0.28 4.91
C VAL A 114 -0.34 -1.63 5.62
N GLY A 115 -1.40 -2.42 5.41
CA GLY A 115 -1.59 -3.72 6.02
C GLY A 115 -2.67 -3.76 7.10
N ASP A 116 -3.04 -4.99 7.45
CA ASP A 116 -4.00 -5.31 8.49
C ASP A 116 -3.48 -4.80 9.83
N ARG A 117 -4.37 -4.17 10.61
CA ARG A 117 -4.08 -3.94 12.03
C ARG A 117 -4.47 -5.18 12.80
N LEU A 118 -3.54 -5.65 13.62
CA LEU A 118 -3.89 -6.50 14.74
C LEU A 118 -4.77 -5.66 15.69
N ILE A 119 -6.04 -6.04 15.76
CA ILE A 119 -6.92 -5.62 16.84
C ILE A 119 -6.56 -6.53 18.01
N MET A 120 -5.90 -5.96 19.02
CA MET A 120 -5.68 -6.61 20.31
C MET A 120 -6.86 -6.34 21.22
#